data_AF-A0A9D5LW99-F1
#
_entry.id   AF-A0A9D5LW99-F1
#
_cell.length_a   1.000
_cell.length_b   1.000
_cell.length_c   1.000
_cell.angle_alpha   90.00
_cell.angle_beta   90.00
_cell.angle_gamma   90.00
#
_symmetry.space_group_name_H-M   'P 1'
#
loop_
_entity.id
_entity.type
_entity.pdbx_description
1 polymer ?
#
loop_
_entity_poly.entity_id
_entity_poly.type
_entity_poly.pdbx_seq_one_letter_code
_entity_poly.pdbx_strand_id
1 'polypeptide(L)'
;MKSLSNSELIEGIKSGDKRLLGKAITLVESKKPEHRKQAEELLREILPFTGKSIRIGITGTPGAGKSTFIENFGRLAISKGKKVAVLAIDPVSYTHL
;
A
#
# COMPACT_ATOMS: atom_id res chain seq x y z
N MET A 1 13.72 19.39 0.97
CA MET A 1 13.21 18.17 1.66
C MET A 1 14.34 17.15 1.61
N LYS A 2 14.83 16.63 2.75
CA LYS A 2 15.97 15.70 2.77
C LYS A 2 15.59 14.41 2.03
N SER A 3 16.39 13.96 1.06
CA SER A 3 16.16 12.66 0.43
C SER A 3 16.42 11.58 1.49
N LEU A 4 15.48 10.64 1.63
CA LEU A 4 15.66 9.48 2.48
C LEU A 4 16.37 8.39 1.67
N SER A 5 17.29 7.69 2.34
CA SER A 5 17.91 6.49 1.80
C SER A 5 16.94 5.31 1.80
N ASN A 6 17.21 4.28 0.98
CA ASN A 6 16.42 3.05 0.97
C ASN A 6 16.47 2.34 2.33
N SER A 7 17.64 2.34 3.00
CA SER A 7 17.79 1.77 4.33
C SER A 7 16.85 2.40 5.36
N GLU A 8 16.78 3.74 5.40
CA GLU A 8 15.86 4.45 6.30
C GLU A 8 14.39 4.11 6.01
N LEU A 9 14.03 4.01 4.72
CA LEU A 9 12.67 3.64 4.32
C LEU A 9 12.34 2.20 4.73
N ILE A 10 13.25 1.25 4.50
CA ILE A 10 13.05 -0.16 4.81
C ILE A 10 12.93 -0.38 6.33
N GLU A 11 13.80 0.23 7.13
CA GLU A 11 13.72 0.16 8.60
C GLU A 11 12.41 0.75 9.12
N GLY A 12 11.98 1.89 8.55
CA GLY A 12 10.68 2.48 8.82
C GLY A 12 9.52 1.54 8.51
N ILE A 13 9.53 0.90 7.34
CA ILE A 13 8.47 -0.03 6.95
C ILE A 13 8.46 -1.25 7.86
N LYS A 14 9.63 -1.82 8.19
CA LYS A 14 9.75 -3.00 9.07
C LYS A 14 9.29 -2.72 10.50
N SER A 15 9.54 -1.52 11.01
CA SER A 15 9.06 -1.09 12.32
C SER A 15 7.56 -0.72 12.35
N GLY A 16 6.93 -0.57 11.17
CA GLY A 16 5.53 -0.19 11.04
C GLY A 16 5.29 1.32 11.10
N ASP A 17 6.32 2.14 10.84
CA ASP A 17 6.18 3.58 10.72
C ASP A 17 5.33 3.94 9.48
N LYS A 18 4.10 4.37 9.74
CA LYS A 18 3.12 4.75 8.70
C LYS A 18 3.60 5.95 7.87
N ARG A 19 4.39 6.86 8.43
CA ARG A 19 4.91 8.04 7.71
C ARG A 19 5.97 7.61 6.71
N LEU A 20 6.89 6.72 7.11
CA LEU A 20 7.92 6.20 6.20
C LEU A 20 7.32 5.29 5.14
N LEU A 21 6.33 4.47 5.49
CA LEU A 21 5.54 3.71 4.51
C LEU A 21 4.87 4.62 3.48
N GLY A 22 4.21 5.70 3.92
CA GLY A 22 3.59 6.67 3.01
C GLY A 22 4.59 7.31 2.05
N LYS A 23 5.77 7.69 2.54
CA LYS A 23 6.85 8.22 1.69
C LYS A 23 7.36 7.19 0.66
N ALA A 24 7.48 5.93 1.06
CA ALA A 24 7.86 4.85 0.14
C ALA A 24 6.81 4.63 -0.95
N ILE A 25 5.51 4.65 -0.61
CA ILE A 25 4.42 4.58 -1.59
C ILE A 25 4.51 5.76 -2.56
N THR A 26 4.66 6.99 -2.05
CA THR A 26 4.82 8.19 -2.90
C THR A 26 6.05 8.10 -3.81
N LEU A 27 7.16 7.54 -3.35
CA LEU A 27 8.36 7.32 -4.17
C LEU A 27 8.05 6.35 -5.32
N VAL A 28 7.39 5.23 -5.02
CA VAL A 28 7.03 4.19 -6.01
C VAL A 28 6.00 4.69 -7.03
N GLU A 29 5.05 5.54 -6.61
CA GLU A 29 4.03 6.13 -7.51
C GLU A 29 4.55 7.32 -8.32
N SER A 30 5.76 7.81 -8.03
CA SER A 30 6.27 9.01 -8.65
C SER A 30 6.59 8.81 -10.13
N LYS A 31 6.12 9.74 -10.97
CA LYS A 31 6.43 9.76 -12.42
C LYS A 31 7.78 10.42 -12.76
N LYS A 32 8.52 10.90 -11.76
CA LYS A 32 9.81 11.59 -11.96
C LYS A 32 10.89 10.58 -12.36
N PRO A 33 11.64 10.79 -13.46
CA PRO A 33 12.69 9.88 -13.89
C PRO A 33 13.74 9.60 -12.80
N GLU A 34 14.07 10.62 -11.99
CA GLU A 34 15.07 10.53 -10.93
C GLU A 34 14.66 9.57 -9.81
N HIS A 35 13.34 9.40 -9.57
CA HIS A 35 12.82 8.52 -8.53
C HIS A 35 12.75 7.05 -8.98
N ARG A 36 12.70 6.79 -10.30
CA ARG A 36 12.46 5.45 -10.83
C ARG A 36 13.51 4.44 -10.39
N LYS A 37 14.79 4.80 -10.52
CA LYS A 37 15.90 3.93 -10.11
C LYS A 37 15.85 3.61 -8.62
N GLN A 38 15.63 4.63 -7.78
CA GLN A 38 15.52 4.45 -6.33
C GLN A 38 14.34 3.55 -5.95
N ALA A 39 13.18 3.73 -6.60
CA ALA A 39 11.99 2.92 -6.36
C ALA A 39 12.20 1.45 -6.74
N GLU A 40 12.84 1.18 -7.89
CA GLU A 40 13.16 -0.19 -8.33
C GLU A 40 14.12 -0.89 -7.34
N GLU A 41 15.15 -0.18 -6.86
CA GLU A 41 16.08 -0.69 -5.84
C GLU A 41 15.37 -0.97 -4.51
N LEU A 42 14.55 -0.02 -4.03
CA LEU A 42 13.76 -0.18 -2.81
C LEU A 42 12.84 -1.41 -2.88
N LEU A 43 12.16 -1.61 -4.01
CA LEU A 43 11.30 -2.78 -4.23
C LEU A 43 12.10 -4.09 -4.18
N ARG A 44 13.27 -4.14 -4.83
CA ARG A 44 14.14 -5.33 -4.79
C ARG A 44 14.59 -5.67 -3.38
N GLU A 45 15.02 -4.66 -2.62
CA GLU A 45 15.52 -4.83 -1.25
C GLU A 45 14.41 -5.25 -0.27
N ILE A 46 13.16 -4.80 -0.48
CA ILE A 46 12.06 -5.10 0.44
C ILE A 46 11.40 -6.46 0.18
N LEU A 47 11.46 -6.98 -1.05
CA LEU A 47 10.82 -8.24 -1.47
C LEU A 47 11.02 -9.41 -0.51
N PRO A 48 12.23 -9.70 0.03
CA PRO A 48 12.46 -10.80 0.97
C PRO A 48 11.67 -10.71 2.28
N PHE A 49 11.18 -9.52 2.65
CA PHE A 49 10.40 -9.29 3.88
C PHE A 49 8.88 -9.35 3.66
N THR A 50 8.44 -9.57 2.41
CA THR A 50 7.01 -9.62 2.03
C THR A 50 6.43 -11.04 2.09
N GLY A 51 5.17 -11.21 1.67
CA GLY A 51 4.51 -12.53 1.58
C GLY A 51 3.89 -13.07 2.88
N LYS A 52 4.16 -12.44 4.02
CA LYS A 52 3.60 -12.83 5.33
C LYS A 52 2.24 -12.16 5.61
N SER A 53 1.33 -12.15 4.64
CA SER A 53 0.00 -11.56 4.77
C SER A 53 -1.06 -12.30 3.95
N ILE A 54 -2.31 -12.21 4.39
CA ILE A 54 -3.47 -12.70 3.64
C ILE A 54 -3.97 -11.57 2.74
N ARG A 55 -4.14 -11.84 1.44
CA ARG A 55 -4.65 -10.88 0.45
C ARG A 55 -6.05 -11.31 0.00
N ILE A 56 -7.04 -10.46 0.22
CA ILE A 56 -8.45 -10.73 -0.08
C ILE A 56 -8.94 -9.67 -1.08
N GLY A 57 -9.45 -10.11 -2.23
CA GLY A 57 -10.13 -9.24 -3.19
C GLY A 57 -11.60 -9.13 -2.85
N ILE A 58 -12.15 -7.91 -2.83
CA ILE A 58 -13.57 -7.64 -2.59
C ILE A 58 -14.11 -6.87 -3.79
N THR A 59 -15.17 -7.41 -4.40
CA THR A 59 -15.87 -6.82 -5.56
C THR A 59 -17.38 -6.85 -5.32
N GLY A 60 -18.14 -6.16 -6.17
CA GLY A 60 -19.58 -6.06 -6.10
C GLY A 60 -20.11 -4.84 -6.84
N THR A 61 -21.39 -4.86 -7.22
CA THR A 61 -22.05 -3.76 -7.94
C THR A 61 -22.09 -2.46 -7.12
N PRO A 62 -22.25 -1.29 -7.76
CA PRO A 62 -22.53 -0.04 -7.04
C PRO A 62 -23.73 -0.22 -6.10
N GLY A 63 -23.65 0.30 -4.87
CA GLY A 63 -24.71 0.14 -3.87
C GLY A 63 -24.74 -1.19 -3.11
N ALA A 64 -23.93 -2.21 -3.47
CA ALA A 64 -23.92 -3.53 -2.81
C ALA A 64 -23.41 -3.55 -1.35
N GLY A 65 -23.19 -2.39 -0.71
CA GLY A 65 -22.73 -2.32 0.68
C GLY A 65 -21.26 -2.67 0.91
N LYS A 66 -20.42 -2.68 -0.14
CA LYS A 66 -18.99 -3.05 -0.05
C LYS A 66 -18.23 -2.28 1.04
N SER A 67 -18.41 -0.96 1.12
CA SER A 67 -17.71 -0.13 2.11
C SER A 67 -18.10 -0.51 3.54
N THR A 68 -19.40 -0.71 3.79
CA THR A 68 -19.92 -1.19 5.08
C THR A 68 -19.36 -2.56 5.45
N PHE A 69 -19.26 -3.46 4.46
CA PHE A 69 -18.65 -4.77 4.67
C PHE A 69 -17.16 -4.66 5.02
N ILE A 70 -16.38 -3.90 4.26
CA ILE A 70 -14.94 -3.70 4.48
C ILE A 70 -14.68 -3.11 5.86
N GLU A 71 -15.47 -2.12 6.28
CA GLU A 71 -15.35 -1.52 7.62
C GLU A 71 -15.59 -2.56 8.72
N ASN A 72 -16.72 -3.26 8.69
CA ASN A 72 -17.08 -4.23 9.72
C ASN A 72 -16.10 -5.41 9.75
N PHE A 73 -15.73 -5.93 8.59
CA PHE A 73 -14.73 -7.00 8.47
C PHE A 73 -13.36 -6.56 8.99
N GLY A 74 -12.94 -5.33 8.65
CA GLY A 74 -11.70 -4.75 9.14
C GLY A 74 -11.69 -4.61 10.67
N ARG A 75 -12.78 -4.10 11.26
CA ARG A 75 -12.93 -4.00 12.72
C ARG A 75 -12.87 -5.36 13.40
N LEU A 76 -13.50 -6.39 12.83
CA LEU A 76 -13.41 -7.76 13.32
C LEU A 76 -11.99 -8.33 13.25
N ALA A 77 -11.26 -8.07 12.17
CA ALA A 77 -9.87 -8.52 12.05
C ALA A 77 -8.97 -7.82 13.07
N ILE A 78 -9.17 -6.51 13.28
CA ILE A 78 -8.45 -5.71 14.28
C ILE A 78 -8.75 -6.21 15.70
N SER A 79 -10.01 -6.53 16.03
CA SER A 79 -10.36 -7.08 17.35
C SER A 79 -9.73 -8.44 17.62
N LYS A 80 -9.37 -9.19 16.56
CA LYS A 80 -8.58 -10.43 16.61
C LYS A 80 -7.06 -10.19 16.59
N GLY A 81 -6.60 -8.97 16.83
CA GLY A 81 -5.18 -8.59 16.90
C GLY A 81 -4.48 -8.54 15.54
N LYS A 82 -5.21 -8.51 14.42
CA LYS A 82 -4.61 -8.39 13.09
C LYS A 82 -4.38 -6.93 12.70
N LYS A 83 -3.33 -6.68 11.90
CA LYS A 83 -3.12 -5.40 11.22
C LYS A 83 -3.80 -5.46 9.85
N VAL A 84 -4.60 -4.45 9.52
CA VAL A 84 -5.38 -4.40 8.27
C VAL A 84 -4.90 -3.21 7.43
N ALA A 85 -4.76 -3.45 6.12
CA ALA A 85 -4.57 -2.42 5.10
C ALA A 85 -5.64 -2.61 4.02
N VAL A 86 -6.15 -1.50 3.49
CA VAL A 86 -7.15 -1.50 2.40
C VAL A 86 -6.54 -0.76 1.22
N LEU A 87 -6.44 -1.43 0.07
CA LEU A 87 -6.04 -0.83 -1.19
C LEU A 87 -7.28 -0.75 -2.09
N ALA A 88 -7.71 0.47 -2.41
CA ALA A 88 -8.78 0.68 -3.37
C ALA A 88 -8.19 0.66 -4.78
N ILE A 89 -8.81 -0.13 -5.67
CA ILE A 89 -8.51 -0.14 -7.10
C ILE A 89 -9.71 0.48 -7.79
N ASP A 90 -9.56 1.71 -8.27
CA ASP A 90 -10.55 2.36 -9.11
C ASP A 90 -10.12 2.17 -10.57
N PRO A 91 -10.88 1.44 -11.41
CA PRO A 91 -10.58 1.40 -12.83
C PRO A 91 -10.64 2.82 -13.35
N VAL A 92 -9.53 3.29 -13.91
CA VAL A 92 -9.51 4.59 -14.60
C VAL A 92 -10.66 4.62 -15.60
N SER A 93 -11.55 5.61 -15.46
CA SER A 93 -12.49 5.95 -16.51
C SER A 93 -11.67 6.43 -17.70
N TYR A 94 -11.31 5.55 -18.63
CA TYR A 94 -11.02 5.96 -19.98
C TYR A 94 -12.34 6.48 -20.55
N THR A 95 -12.69 7.72 -20.22
CA THR A 95 -13.67 8.46 -21.00
C THR A 95 -13.12 8.51 -22.41
N HIS A 96 -13.89 7.95 -23.34
CA HIS A 96 -13.55 7.81 -24.74
C HIS A 96 -12.99 9.11 -25.36
N LEU A 97 -11.95 8.92 -26.19
CA LEU A 97 -11.27 9.80 -27.16
C LEU A 97 -9.89 10.32 -26.74
#